data_AF-A0A1B4FE77-F1
#
_entry.id   AF-A0A1B4FE77-F1
#
_cell.length_a   1.000
_cell.length_b   1.000
_cell.length_c   1.000
_cell.angle_alpha   90.00
_cell.angle_beta   90.00
_cell.angle_gamma   90.00
#
_symmetry.space_group_name_H-M   'P 1'
#
loop_
_entity.id
_entity.type
_entity.pdbx_description
1 polymer ?
#
loop_
_entity_poly.entity_id
_entity_poly.type
_entity_poly.pdbx_seq_one_letter_code
_entity_poly.pdbx_strand_id
1 'polypeptide(L)'
;MKLITGIRGAALAAALATAVGLALAQSQPQPAAVSAGASDAAPAAAMPTDAPPPAAPLKPNPAYAGLPRYEGTLGGRPVVVRLGPKTDEPGVHGECQYLDTGAVVLLAGDRDGDTLEIEESDDGTNITGVWIGRFDASGGLSADRMNADQSDPLPVVLHPVGGAPAPQHAAAVQPASAGAAVPAGVQGQSVGGVSNLKTAE
;
A
#
# COMPACT_ATOMS: atom_id res chain seq x y z
N MET A 1 21.13 15.59 45.27
CA MET A 1 21.01 17.00 44.80
C MET A 1 21.25 16.96 43.29
N LYS A 2 20.39 17.28 42.31
CA LYS A 2 19.06 17.90 42.08
C LYS A 2 18.46 17.10 40.88
N LEU A 3 17.28 16.48 40.92
CA LEU A 3 15.89 16.95 40.67
C LEU A 3 15.61 17.74 39.36
N ILE A 4 14.45 17.39 38.76
CA ILE A 4 13.55 18.07 37.79
C ILE A 4 13.49 17.35 36.42
N THR A 5 12.53 16.45 36.14
CA THR A 5 11.08 16.62 35.83
C THR A 5 10.78 17.52 34.62
N GLY A 6 10.21 16.92 33.57
CA GLY A 6 9.57 17.62 32.46
C GLY A 6 8.46 16.76 31.83
N ILE A 7 7.27 16.78 32.44
CA ILE A 7 5.99 16.37 31.82
C ILE A 7 5.21 17.65 31.59
N ARG A 8 4.82 17.94 30.34
CA ARG A 8 3.57 18.61 29.85
C ARG A 8 3.59 18.44 28.32
N GLY A 9 2.58 17.94 27.60
CA GLY A 9 1.13 18.02 27.79
C GLY A 9 0.58 19.10 26.85
N ALA A 10 -0.09 18.71 25.77
CA ALA A 10 -1.03 19.56 25.04
C ALA A 10 -2.00 18.70 24.22
N ALA A 11 -3.15 18.41 24.83
CA ALA A 11 -4.38 18.07 24.16
C ALA A 11 -5.01 19.37 23.61
N LEU A 12 -5.57 19.32 22.41
CA LEU A 12 -6.39 20.36 21.81
C LEU A 12 -7.27 19.67 20.75
N ALA A 13 -8.55 19.91 20.58
CA ALA A 13 -9.64 20.35 21.44
C ALA A 13 -10.90 19.84 20.72
N ALA A 14 -11.87 19.34 21.47
CA ALA A 14 -13.19 19.03 20.95
C ALA A 14 -13.96 20.33 20.62
N ALA A 15 -14.70 20.33 19.52
CA ALA A 15 -15.77 21.30 19.29
C ALA A 15 -17.09 20.55 19.03
N LEU A 16 -17.94 20.54 20.06
CA LEU A 16 -19.36 20.19 19.96
C LEU A 16 -20.11 21.32 19.25
N ALA A 17 -21.00 20.96 18.33
CA ALA A 17 -22.18 21.78 18.01
C ALA A 17 -23.42 20.88 18.04
N THR A 18 -24.09 20.88 19.18
CA THR A 18 -25.46 20.38 19.38
C THR A 18 -26.46 21.40 18.85
N ALA A 19 -27.33 20.98 17.93
CA ALA A 19 -28.61 21.64 17.67
C ALA A 19 -29.73 20.63 17.91
N VAL A 20 -30.53 20.91 18.95
CA VAL A 20 -31.73 20.17 19.34
C VAL A 20 -32.93 20.72 18.56
N GLY A 21 -33.71 19.83 17.95
CA GLY A 21 -35.03 20.13 17.41
C GLY A 21 -35.91 18.89 17.49
N LEU A 22 -36.65 18.75 18.59
CA LEU A 22 -37.71 17.76 18.78
C LEU A 22 -39.02 18.29 18.17
N ALA A 23 -39.68 17.51 17.30
CA ALA A 23 -41.13 17.58 17.11
C ALA A 23 -41.67 16.16 16.85
N LEU A 24 -42.63 15.75 17.67
CA LEU A 24 -43.25 14.43 17.71
C LEU A 24 -44.42 14.30 16.71
N ALA A 25 -44.75 13.04 16.41
CA ALA A 25 -46.11 12.51 16.17
C ALA A 25 -46.65 12.67 14.71
N GLN A 26 -47.36 11.75 14.03
CA GLN A 26 -48.13 10.54 14.38
C GLN A 26 -48.26 9.57 13.18
N SER A 27 -48.59 8.32 13.50
CA SER A 27 -48.85 7.16 12.65
C SER A 27 -50.15 7.22 11.83
N GLN A 28 -50.23 6.50 10.69
CA GLN A 28 -51.24 5.47 10.31
C GLN A 28 -51.46 5.31 8.77
N PRO A 29 -51.99 4.17 8.28
CA PRO A 29 -51.74 3.61 6.94
C PRO A 29 -52.88 3.75 5.90
N GLN A 30 -52.50 3.60 4.61
CA GLN A 30 -53.19 3.17 3.35
C GLN A 30 -54.71 3.38 3.15
N PRO A 31 -55.15 3.72 1.91
CA PRO A 31 -55.50 2.64 0.98
C PRO A 31 -55.12 2.89 -0.51
N ALA A 32 -55.19 1.81 -1.28
CA ALA A 32 -54.96 1.72 -2.72
C ALA A 32 -55.98 2.53 -3.54
N ALA A 33 -55.53 3.08 -4.66
CA ALA A 33 -56.38 3.44 -5.80
C ALA A 33 -55.68 3.07 -7.10
N VAL A 34 -56.37 2.23 -7.86
CA VAL A 34 -56.10 1.84 -9.24
C VAL A 34 -56.16 3.06 -10.16
N SER A 35 -55.28 3.12 -11.16
CA SER A 35 -55.58 3.79 -12.42
C SER A 35 -54.82 3.12 -13.54
N ALA A 36 -55.59 2.46 -14.42
CA ALA A 36 -55.14 2.00 -15.71
C ALA A 36 -54.91 3.21 -16.61
N GLY A 37 -53.73 3.31 -17.22
CA GLY A 37 -53.41 4.29 -18.24
C GLY A 37 -52.44 3.64 -19.22
N ALA A 38 -53.00 3.05 -20.28
CA ALA A 38 -52.24 2.58 -21.42
C ALA A 38 -51.64 3.78 -22.17
N SER A 39 -50.31 3.81 -22.29
CA SER A 39 -49.61 4.60 -23.30
C SER A 39 -48.44 3.76 -23.82
N ASP A 40 -48.70 3.13 -24.95
CA ASP A 40 -47.77 2.87 -26.06
C ASP A 40 -46.29 2.65 -25.68
N ALA A 41 -45.96 1.41 -25.34
CA ALA A 41 -44.57 0.98 -25.24
C ALA A 41 -44.02 0.76 -26.66
N ALA A 42 -43.39 1.79 -27.21
CA ALA A 42 -42.45 1.62 -28.32
C ALA A 42 -41.37 0.59 -27.89
N PRO A 43 -40.97 -0.36 -28.76
CA PRO A 43 -39.91 -1.28 -28.40
C PRO A 43 -38.61 -0.46 -28.33
N ALA A 44 -38.09 -0.27 -27.12
CA ALA A 44 -36.73 0.19 -26.93
C ALA A 44 -35.83 -0.86 -27.61
N ALA A 45 -35.32 -0.54 -28.79
CA ALA A 45 -34.30 -1.31 -29.45
C ALA A 45 -33.13 -1.44 -28.47
N ALA A 46 -32.93 -2.65 -27.94
CA ALA A 46 -31.79 -2.98 -27.12
C ALA A 46 -30.54 -2.72 -27.97
N MET A 47 -29.87 -1.60 -27.71
CA MET A 47 -28.54 -1.36 -28.26
C MET A 47 -27.61 -2.45 -27.73
N PRO A 48 -26.85 -3.13 -28.60
CA PRO A 48 -25.88 -4.10 -28.13
C PRO A 48 -24.90 -3.38 -27.21
N THR A 49 -24.86 -3.80 -25.95
CA THR A 49 -23.82 -3.39 -25.01
C THR A 49 -22.51 -3.96 -25.52
N ASP A 50 -21.73 -3.11 -26.18
CA ASP A 50 -20.34 -3.39 -26.61
C ASP A 50 -19.39 -3.32 -25.40
N ALA A 51 -19.79 -3.97 -24.30
CA ALA A 51 -18.89 -4.14 -23.16
C ALA A 51 -17.96 -5.32 -23.47
N PRO A 52 -16.64 -5.16 -23.28
CA PRO A 52 -15.72 -6.28 -23.37
C PRO A 52 -16.19 -7.46 -22.51
N PRO A 53 -15.94 -8.70 -22.93
CA PRO A 53 -16.23 -9.85 -22.08
C PRO A 53 -15.49 -9.70 -20.75
N PRO A 54 -16.06 -10.17 -19.63
CA PRO A 54 -15.43 -10.09 -18.32
C PRO A 54 -14.02 -10.70 -18.37
N ALA A 55 -13.05 -10.01 -17.78
CA ALA A 55 -11.69 -10.52 -17.69
C ALA A 55 -11.68 -11.87 -16.94
N ALA A 56 -10.86 -12.79 -17.43
CA ALA A 56 -10.65 -14.06 -16.75
C ALA A 56 -9.87 -13.82 -15.44
N PRO A 57 -10.19 -14.54 -14.35
CA PRO A 57 -9.43 -14.43 -13.10
C PRO A 57 -7.94 -14.71 -13.31
N LEU A 58 -7.09 -13.91 -12.64
CA LEU A 58 -5.65 -14.10 -12.68
C LEU A 58 -5.23 -15.41 -12.02
N LYS A 59 -4.11 -15.94 -12.50
CA LYS A 59 -3.43 -17.11 -11.93
C LYS A 59 -2.14 -16.65 -11.24
N PRO A 60 -1.67 -17.37 -10.21
CA PRO A 60 -0.38 -17.06 -9.58
C PRO A 60 0.74 -17.02 -10.62
N ASN A 61 1.59 -16.00 -10.55
CA ASN A 61 2.72 -15.85 -11.46
C ASN A 61 3.94 -16.60 -10.90
N PRO A 62 4.48 -17.63 -11.61
CA PRO A 62 5.66 -18.35 -11.14
C PRO A 62 6.90 -17.46 -10.98
N ALA A 63 6.99 -16.33 -11.68
CA ALA A 63 8.07 -15.36 -11.51
C ALA A 63 8.07 -14.73 -10.09
N TYR A 64 6.90 -14.62 -9.46
CA TYR A 64 6.77 -14.04 -8.12
C TYR A 64 7.03 -15.04 -7.00
N ALA A 65 7.16 -16.33 -7.30
CA ALA A 65 7.40 -17.38 -6.29
C ALA A 65 8.68 -17.16 -5.48
N GLY A 66 9.66 -16.47 -6.04
CA GLY A 66 10.93 -16.12 -5.38
C GLY A 66 10.92 -14.82 -4.57
N LEU A 67 9.85 -14.01 -4.64
CA LEU A 67 9.76 -12.76 -3.89
C LEU A 67 9.55 -13.01 -2.39
N PRO A 68 9.95 -12.06 -1.53
CA PRO A 68 9.63 -12.09 -0.10
C PRO A 68 8.15 -12.38 0.13
N ARG A 69 7.89 -13.34 1.02
CA ARG A 69 6.54 -13.83 1.31
C ARG A 69 6.06 -13.27 2.63
N TYR A 70 4.81 -12.83 2.63
CA TYR A 70 4.10 -12.33 3.78
C TYR A 70 2.80 -13.12 3.97
N GLU A 71 2.40 -13.30 5.23
CA GLU A 71 1.13 -13.90 5.61
C GLU A 71 0.37 -12.96 6.54
N GLY A 72 -0.96 -12.96 6.45
CA GLY A 72 -1.78 -12.16 7.33
C GLY A 72 -3.21 -12.01 6.84
N THR A 73 -3.78 -10.82 7.02
CA THR A 73 -5.17 -10.55 6.62
C THR A 73 -5.35 -9.26 5.84
N LEU A 74 -6.37 -9.24 4.96
CA LEU A 74 -6.93 -8.07 4.30
C LEU A 74 -8.42 -8.03 4.59
N GLY A 75 -8.90 -6.99 5.27
CA GLY A 75 -10.30 -6.91 5.72
C GLY A 75 -10.72 -8.11 6.58
N GLY A 76 -9.78 -8.71 7.32
CA GLY A 76 -10.00 -9.94 8.10
C GLY A 76 -9.98 -11.25 7.28
N ARG A 77 -9.87 -11.19 5.96
CA ARG A 77 -9.73 -12.39 5.11
C ARG A 77 -8.27 -12.84 5.05
N PRO A 78 -7.99 -14.16 5.17
CA PRO A 78 -6.63 -14.67 5.15
C PRO A 78 -6.00 -14.54 3.76
N VAL A 79 -4.78 -14.00 3.69
CA VAL A 79 -4.05 -13.78 2.45
C VAL A 79 -2.58 -14.17 2.56
N VAL A 80 -1.99 -14.49 1.41
CA VAL A 80 -0.55 -14.58 1.19
C VAL A 80 -0.15 -13.50 0.21
N VAL A 81 0.84 -12.70 0.56
CA VAL A 81 1.39 -11.68 -0.33
C VAL A 81 2.83 -12.03 -0.67
N ARG A 82 3.19 -11.89 -1.95
CA ARG A 82 4.57 -11.99 -2.43
C ARG A 82 4.92 -10.62 -2.98
N LEU A 83 5.79 -9.89 -2.29
CA LEU A 83 6.08 -8.49 -2.62
C LEU A 83 7.60 -8.26 -2.55
N GLY A 84 8.17 -7.78 -3.64
CA GLY A 84 9.61 -7.54 -3.77
C GLY A 84 9.90 -6.25 -4.51
N PRO A 85 11.17 -5.79 -4.52
CA PRO A 85 11.57 -4.64 -5.32
C PRO A 85 11.43 -4.95 -6.81
N LYS A 86 11.02 -3.94 -7.59
CA LYS A 86 11.13 -3.97 -9.06
C LYS A 86 12.61 -4.02 -9.48
N THR A 87 12.90 -4.70 -10.58
CA THR A 87 14.26 -4.93 -11.08
C THR A 87 14.79 -3.79 -11.96
N ASP A 88 13.90 -3.11 -12.68
CA ASP A 88 14.27 -2.19 -13.76
C ASP A 88 14.03 -0.71 -13.41
N GLU A 89 13.21 -0.46 -12.40
CA GLU A 89 12.85 0.87 -11.92
C GLU A 89 12.63 0.86 -10.40
N PRO A 90 12.67 2.02 -9.71
CA PRO A 90 12.27 2.13 -8.32
C PRO A 90 10.86 1.59 -8.07
N GLY A 91 10.63 1.11 -6.85
CA GLY A 91 9.32 0.63 -6.42
C GLY A 91 9.27 -0.87 -6.14
N VAL A 92 8.06 -1.37 -5.94
CA VAL A 92 7.75 -2.74 -5.58
C VAL A 92 6.74 -3.36 -6.54
N HIS A 93 6.78 -4.68 -6.67
CA HIS A 93 5.79 -5.45 -7.40
C HIS A 93 5.49 -6.76 -6.68
N GLY A 94 4.38 -7.39 -7.04
CA GLY A 94 4.00 -8.65 -6.44
C GLY A 94 2.60 -9.12 -6.79
N GLU A 95 2.13 -10.03 -5.95
CA GLU A 95 0.76 -10.53 -5.98
C GLU A 95 0.24 -10.78 -4.56
N CYS A 96 -1.06 -10.65 -4.38
CA CYS A 96 -1.81 -11.09 -3.21
C CYS A 96 -2.72 -12.25 -3.61
N GLN A 97 -2.67 -13.33 -2.86
CA GLN A 97 -3.55 -14.48 -3.01
C GLN A 97 -4.48 -14.59 -1.80
N TYR A 98 -5.78 -14.60 -2.05
CA TYR A 98 -6.79 -14.91 -1.04
C TYR A 98 -6.80 -16.42 -0.79
N LEU A 99 -6.60 -16.83 0.48
CA LEU A 99 -6.48 -18.25 0.82
C LEU A 99 -7.82 -18.99 0.85
N ASP A 100 -8.92 -18.27 1.00
CA ASP A 100 -10.27 -18.83 1.02
C ASP A 100 -10.76 -19.20 -0.39
N THR A 101 -10.42 -18.41 -1.41
CA THR A 101 -10.89 -18.61 -2.80
C THR A 101 -9.79 -19.00 -3.77
N GLY A 102 -8.52 -18.80 -3.41
CA GLY A 102 -7.38 -18.92 -4.32
C GLY A 102 -7.26 -17.77 -5.33
N ALA A 103 -8.14 -16.77 -5.28
CA ALA A 103 -8.12 -15.61 -6.18
C ALA A 103 -6.81 -14.82 -6.02
N VAL A 104 -6.29 -14.32 -7.14
CA VAL A 104 -5.03 -13.58 -7.22
C VAL A 104 -5.30 -12.16 -7.70
N VAL A 105 -4.66 -11.19 -7.07
CA VAL A 105 -4.59 -9.80 -7.53
C VAL A 105 -3.12 -9.39 -7.66
N LEU A 106 -2.81 -8.62 -8.69
CA LEU A 106 -1.50 -8.03 -8.90
C LEU A 106 -1.33 -6.78 -8.05
N LEU A 107 -0.11 -6.58 -7.58
CA LEU A 107 0.29 -5.42 -6.78
C LEU A 107 1.49 -4.74 -7.44
N ALA A 108 1.42 -3.43 -7.62
CA ALA A 108 2.56 -2.63 -8.06
C ALA A 108 2.50 -1.25 -7.42
N GLY A 109 3.65 -0.68 -7.08
CA GLY A 109 3.67 0.68 -6.56
C GLY A 109 5.03 1.09 -6.06
N ASP A 110 5.03 2.07 -5.16
CA ASP A 110 6.22 2.74 -4.66
C ASP A 110 6.44 2.47 -3.19
N ARG A 111 7.72 2.54 -2.80
CA ARG A 111 8.14 2.48 -1.42
C ARG A 111 9.22 3.51 -1.18
N ASP A 112 9.01 4.37 -0.18
CA ASP A 112 10.00 5.32 0.31
C ASP A 112 10.23 5.10 1.80
N GLY A 113 11.43 4.64 2.16
CA GLY A 113 11.79 4.23 3.50
C GLY A 113 10.86 3.14 4.05
N ASP A 114 10.05 3.50 5.03
CA ASP A 114 9.04 2.63 5.62
C ASP A 114 7.63 2.88 5.08
N THR A 115 7.40 3.88 4.24
CA THR A 115 6.08 4.17 3.63
C THR A 115 5.87 3.34 2.36
N LEU A 116 4.63 2.95 2.10
CA LEU A 116 4.23 2.13 0.96
C LEU A 116 2.94 2.68 0.34
N GLU A 117 2.92 2.77 -0.99
CA GLU A 117 1.74 3.03 -1.80
C GLU A 117 1.67 1.98 -2.92
N ILE A 118 0.57 1.25 -3.04
CA ILE A 118 0.38 0.17 -4.02
C ILE A 118 -0.94 0.33 -4.75
N GLU A 119 -0.94 0.11 -6.04
CA GLU A 119 -2.14 -0.14 -6.85
C GLU A 119 -2.41 -1.65 -6.97
N GLU A 120 -3.67 -2.02 -6.86
CA GLU A 120 -4.18 -3.38 -6.97
C GLU A 120 -4.92 -3.56 -8.30
N SER A 121 -4.73 -4.71 -8.95
CA SER A 121 -5.48 -5.09 -10.16
C SER A 121 -5.86 -6.57 -10.13
N ASP A 122 -7.10 -6.89 -10.47
CA ASP A 122 -7.60 -8.27 -10.54
C ASP A 122 -7.64 -8.86 -11.95
N ASP A 123 -7.29 -8.06 -12.97
CA ASP A 123 -7.23 -8.44 -14.37
C ASP A 123 -5.90 -8.03 -15.07
N GLY A 124 -5.03 -7.31 -14.37
CA GLY A 124 -3.76 -6.79 -14.88
C GLY A 124 -3.88 -5.59 -15.81
N THR A 125 -5.06 -4.99 -15.92
CA THR A 125 -5.35 -3.86 -16.81
C THR A 125 -5.98 -2.69 -16.04
N ASN A 126 -6.93 -2.96 -15.16
CA ASN A 126 -7.68 -1.95 -14.42
C ASN A 126 -7.23 -1.90 -12.96
N ILE A 127 -7.12 -0.70 -12.41
CA ILE A 127 -6.88 -0.49 -10.98
C ILE A 127 -8.22 -0.71 -10.26
N THR A 128 -8.23 -1.64 -9.32
CA THR A 128 -9.42 -2.00 -8.52
C THR A 128 -9.28 -1.63 -7.05
N GLY A 129 -8.08 -1.23 -6.63
CA GLY A 129 -7.84 -0.75 -5.28
C GLY A 129 -6.48 -0.09 -5.12
N VAL A 130 -6.31 0.58 -3.98
CA VAL A 130 -5.06 1.23 -3.57
C VAL A 130 -4.76 0.85 -2.13
N TRP A 131 -3.50 0.55 -1.82
CA TRP A 131 -3.05 0.26 -0.47
C TRP A 131 -2.10 1.37 -0.02
N ILE A 132 -2.37 2.00 1.11
CA ILE A 132 -1.50 3.01 1.71
C ILE A 132 -1.08 2.53 3.10
N GLY A 133 0.22 2.42 3.35
CA GLY A 133 0.69 1.81 4.59
C GLY A 133 2.16 2.03 4.92
N ARG A 134 2.61 1.29 5.94
CA ARG A 134 3.98 1.34 6.43
C ARG A 134 4.51 -0.01 6.87
N PHE A 135 5.81 -0.21 6.67
CA PHE A 135 6.56 -1.31 7.26
C PHE A 135 7.06 -0.94 8.66
N ASP A 136 6.98 -1.87 9.61
CA ASP A 136 7.63 -1.72 10.90
C ASP A 136 9.09 -2.20 10.88
N ALA A 137 9.79 -2.03 12.01
CA ALA A 137 11.19 -2.44 12.16
C ALA A 137 11.42 -3.96 12.08
N SER A 138 10.37 -4.77 12.26
CA SER A 138 10.41 -6.23 12.08
C SER A 138 10.15 -6.64 10.62
N GLY A 139 9.78 -5.69 9.76
CA GLY A 139 9.40 -5.90 8.37
C GLY A 139 7.93 -6.26 8.18
N GLY A 140 7.10 -6.20 9.23
CA GLY A 140 5.64 -6.34 9.10
C GLY A 140 5.03 -5.15 8.36
N LEU A 141 4.00 -5.37 7.55
CA LEU A 141 3.26 -4.33 6.82
C LEU A 141 1.90 -4.10 7.49
N SER A 142 1.60 -2.85 7.84
CA SER A 142 0.25 -2.38 8.16
C SER A 142 -0.19 -1.34 7.13
N ALA A 143 -1.35 -1.53 6.50
CA ALA A 143 -1.87 -0.64 5.47
C ALA A 143 -3.40 -0.56 5.50
N ASP A 144 -3.96 0.43 4.83
CA ASP A 144 -5.38 0.47 4.47
C ASP A 144 -5.51 0.21 2.97
N ARG A 145 -6.25 -0.85 2.61
CA ARG A 145 -6.67 -1.12 1.22
C ARG A 145 -8.02 -0.46 0.98
N MET A 146 -8.10 0.41 -0.01
CA MET A 146 -9.32 1.10 -0.43
C MET A 146 -9.69 0.70 -1.86
N ASN A 147 -10.91 1.04 -2.28
CA ASN A 147 -11.32 0.99 -3.69
C ASN A 147 -10.49 1.98 -4.53
N ALA A 148 -10.56 1.89 -5.86
CA ALA A 148 -9.82 2.77 -6.76
C ALA A 148 -10.16 4.27 -6.58
N ASP A 149 -11.39 4.58 -6.15
CA ASP A 149 -11.83 5.93 -5.78
C ASP A 149 -11.49 6.31 -4.33
N GLN A 150 -10.67 5.49 -3.65
CA GLN A 150 -10.23 5.61 -2.26
C GLN A 150 -11.36 5.50 -1.22
N SER A 151 -12.51 4.95 -1.59
CA SER A 151 -13.58 4.60 -0.66
C SER A 151 -13.33 3.25 0.05
N ASP A 152 -14.13 2.97 1.08
CA ASP A 152 -14.22 1.69 1.78
C ASP A 152 -12.87 1.10 2.25
N PRO A 153 -12.17 1.76 3.18
CA PRO A 153 -10.89 1.26 3.68
C PRO A 153 -11.06 -0.06 4.44
N LEU A 154 -10.21 -1.03 4.11
CA LEU A 154 -10.07 -2.32 4.75
C LEU A 154 -8.65 -2.47 5.31
N PRO A 155 -8.49 -2.88 6.58
CA PRO A 155 -7.17 -3.03 7.17
C PRO A 155 -6.41 -4.19 6.53
N VAL A 156 -5.13 -3.97 6.28
CA VAL A 156 -4.15 -4.97 5.85
C VAL A 156 -3.11 -5.10 6.95
N VAL A 157 -2.90 -6.32 7.44
CA VAL A 157 -1.86 -6.64 8.43
C VAL A 157 -1.13 -7.88 7.96
N LEU A 158 0.16 -7.73 7.64
CA LEU A 158 0.99 -8.79 7.08
C LEU A 158 2.30 -8.94 7.84
N HIS A 159 2.75 -10.17 8.00
CA HIS A 159 3.99 -10.53 8.67
C HIS A 159 4.93 -11.26 7.71
N PRO A 160 6.24 -10.93 7.69
CA PRO A 160 7.21 -11.60 6.84
C PRO A 160 7.39 -13.05 7.28
N VAL A 161 7.40 -13.96 6.31
CA VAL A 161 7.67 -15.38 6.54
C VAL A 161 9.17 -15.64 6.36
N GLY A 162 9.78 -16.36 7.31
CA GLY A 162 11.21 -16.69 7.25
C GLY A 162 12.15 -15.52 7.54
N GLY A 163 11.66 -14.43 8.13
CA GLY A 163 12.47 -13.28 8.53
C GLY A 163 13.03 -12.46 7.35
N ALA A 164 12.40 -12.56 6.18
CA ALA A 164 12.79 -11.76 5.02
C ALA A 164 12.69 -10.26 5.36
N PRO A 165 13.74 -9.46 5.07
CA PRO A 165 13.68 -8.02 5.26
C PRO A 165 12.64 -7.41 4.31
N ALA A 166 12.09 -6.28 4.73
CA ALA A 166 11.11 -5.54 3.94
C ALA A 166 11.72 -5.13 2.57
N PRO A 167 10.96 -5.20 1.45
CA PRO A 167 11.49 -4.96 0.11
C PRO A 167 12.02 -3.54 -0.02
N GLN A 168 13.29 -3.37 -0.34
CA GLN A 168 13.89 -2.07 -0.59
C GLN A 168 14.50 -2.11 -1.99
N HIS A 169 14.26 -1.07 -2.78
CA HIS A 169 15.03 -0.91 -4.01
C HIS A 169 16.47 -0.60 -3.60
N ALA A 170 17.42 -1.43 -4.05
CA ALA A 170 18.83 -1.14 -3.80
C ALA A 170 19.14 0.18 -4.51
N ALA A 171 19.40 1.25 -3.76
CA ALA A 171 19.98 2.45 -4.34
C ALA A 171 21.17 1.99 -5.16
N ALA A 172 21.21 2.36 -6.44
CA ALA A 172 22.33 2.03 -7.31
C ALA A 172 23.60 2.38 -6.54
N VAL A 173 24.36 1.35 -6.15
CA VAL A 173 25.69 1.55 -5.63
C VAL A 173 26.41 2.16 -6.81
N GLN A 174 26.56 3.49 -6.83
CA GLN A 174 27.51 4.11 -7.73
C GLN A 174 28.79 3.30 -7.52
N PRO A 175 29.36 2.67 -8.55
CA PRO A 175 30.64 2.02 -8.37
C PRO A 175 31.55 3.09 -7.82
N ALA A 176 31.93 2.94 -6.54
CA ALA A 176 33.05 3.69 -6.00
C ALA A 176 34.17 3.37 -6.98
N SER A 177 34.54 4.37 -7.79
CA SER A 177 35.64 4.29 -8.74
C SER A 177 36.74 3.53 -8.05
N ALA A 178 37.15 2.39 -8.60
CA ALA A 178 38.10 1.47 -7.99
C ALA A 178 39.39 2.23 -7.65
N GLY A 179 39.43 2.80 -6.45
CA GLY A 179 40.62 3.32 -5.81
C GLY A 179 41.37 2.08 -5.36
N ALA A 180 42.39 1.73 -6.14
CA ALA A 180 43.29 0.63 -5.86
C ALA A 180 43.65 0.57 -4.37
N ALA A 181 43.39 -0.57 -3.75
CA ALA A 181 43.91 -0.88 -2.44
C ALA A 181 45.44 -0.89 -2.48
N VAL A 182 46.07 -0.06 -1.66
CA VAL A 182 47.46 -0.20 -1.22
C VAL A 182 47.44 -0.05 0.30
N PRO A 183 48.13 -0.92 1.07
CA PRO A 183 47.81 -1.12 2.49
C PRO A 183 48.39 -0.05 3.43
N ALA A 184 47.71 0.06 4.57
CA ALA A 184 48.09 0.59 5.89
C ALA A 184 49.37 1.45 6.03
N GLY A 185 49.18 2.70 6.47
CA GLY A 185 50.21 3.40 7.24
C GLY A 185 50.11 4.93 7.22
N VAL A 186 50.00 5.51 8.42
CA VAL A 186 50.26 6.93 8.78
C VAL A 186 49.12 7.93 8.53
N GLN A 187 48.51 8.37 9.64
CA GLN A 187 47.56 9.49 9.70
C GLN A 187 48.30 10.81 9.43
N GLY A 188 48.04 11.42 8.27
CA GLY A 188 48.36 12.82 8.00
C GLY A 188 47.12 13.68 8.21
N GLN A 189 47.14 14.58 9.19
CA GLN A 189 46.08 15.58 9.36
C GLN A 189 46.20 16.64 8.27
N SER A 190 45.19 16.72 7.40
CA SER A 190 45.04 17.74 6.37
C SER A 190 44.36 18.98 6.94
N VAL A 191 45.02 20.13 6.85
CA VAL A 191 44.40 21.45 7.05
C VAL A 191 44.50 22.24 5.74
N GLY A 192 43.36 22.66 5.20
CA GLY A 192 43.32 23.60 4.07
C GLY A 192 43.71 23.06 2.69
N GLY A 193 43.59 21.77 2.43
CA GLY A 193 43.62 21.23 1.05
C GLY A 193 44.99 21.01 0.41
N VAL A 194 46.10 21.08 1.16
CA VAL A 194 47.43 20.68 0.67
C VAL A 194 48.01 19.59 1.56
N SER A 195 48.41 18.48 0.95
CA SER A 195 49.03 17.34 1.64
C SER A 195 50.52 17.29 1.29
N ASN A 196 51.38 17.47 2.30
CA ASN A 196 52.83 17.34 2.12
C ASN A 196 53.25 15.91 2.43
N LEU A 197 53.58 15.12 1.40
CA LEU A 197 54.26 13.84 1.61
C LEU A 197 55.72 14.11 1.98
N LYS A 198 56.17 13.49 3.08
CA LYS A 198 57.58 13.45 3.46
C LYS A 198 58.14 12.09 3.04
N THR A 199 58.93 12.05 1.98
CA THR A 199 59.68 10.85 1.59
C THR A 199 60.82 10.67 2.60
N ALA A 200 60.84 9.55 3.31
CA ALA A 200 61.99 9.13 4.10
C ALA A 200 62.92 8.29 3.20
N GLU A 201 64.22 8.62 3.21
CA GLU A 201 65.29 7.68 2.82
C GLU A 201 65.63 6.74 3.95
#